data_AF-A0AAE1QXC6-F1
#
_entry.id   AF-A0AAE1QXC6-F1
#
_cell.length_a   1.000
_cell.length_b   1.000
_cell.length_c   1.000
_cell.angle_alpha   90.00
_cell.angle_beta   90.00
_cell.angle_gamma   90.00
#
_symmetry.space_group_name_H-M   'P 1'
#
loop_
_entity.id
_entity.type
_entity.pdbx_description
1 polymer ?
#
loop_
_entity_poly.entity_id
_entity_poly.type
_entity_poly.pdbx_seq_one_letter_code
_entity_poly.pdbx_strand_id
1 'polypeptide(L)'
;MGISRDSMHKRPTTGGKKKAWRKKRKYDMGIQPANTKRAPNTKTHYGVEIGHKKKSAAKKDGEEAPEAGTEEKKSNHVQRKLEKHQQDRKIDPHVEEQVASGRLLATISSRPGQCGRANGYILEDKELEFYMKKL
;
A
#
# COMPACT_ATOMS: atom_id res chain seq x y z
N MET A 1 -29.94 -9.50 17.19
CA MET A 1 -28.80 -8.58 17.41
C MET A 1 -27.55 -9.42 17.68
N GLY A 2 -26.57 -9.39 16.78
CA GLY A 2 -25.34 -10.18 16.85
C GLY A 2 -24.33 -9.63 17.88
N ILE A 3 -23.11 -9.37 17.41
CA ILE A 3 -22.03 -8.76 18.21
C ILE A 3 -22.50 -7.38 18.71
N SER A 4 -22.19 -7.05 19.98
CA SER A 4 -22.52 -5.77 20.61
C SER A 4 -21.23 -5.02 20.98
N ARG A 5 -21.23 -3.69 20.80
CA ARG A 5 -20.15 -2.76 21.16
C ARG A 5 -20.35 -2.11 22.52
N ASP A 6 -21.40 -2.48 23.25
CA ASP A 6 -21.63 -1.97 24.61
C ASP A 6 -20.48 -2.35 25.56
N SER A 7 -20.32 -1.63 26.66
CA SER A 7 -19.33 -1.95 27.70
C SER A 7 -19.95 -2.65 28.91
N MET A 8 -21.27 -2.86 28.93
CA MET A 8 -22.01 -3.39 30.08
C MET A 8 -21.67 -4.84 30.40
N HIS A 9 -21.24 -5.60 29.39
CA HIS A 9 -20.75 -6.96 29.57
C HIS A 9 -19.33 -7.03 30.17
N LYS A 10 -18.60 -5.91 30.24
CA LYS A 10 -17.24 -5.84 30.80
C LYS A 10 -17.26 -5.56 32.30
N ARG A 11 -16.25 -6.05 33.01
CA ARG A 11 -16.05 -5.78 34.43
C ARG A 11 -15.58 -4.32 34.65
N PRO A 12 -15.98 -3.66 35.76
CA PRO A 12 -15.39 -2.40 36.20
C PRO A 12 -13.97 -2.59 36.71
N THR A 13 -13.27 -1.49 36.96
CA THR A 13 -11.92 -1.44 37.54
C THR A 13 -11.80 -2.22 38.86
N THR A 14 -12.86 -2.25 39.66
CA THR A 14 -12.92 -3.01 40.92
C THR A 14 -13.05 -4.53 40.73
N GLY A 15 -13.20 -5.02 39.49
CA GLY A 15 -13.25 -6.45 39.17
C GLY A 15 -14.60 -7.15 39.43
N GLY A 16 -15.54 -6.48 40.09
CA GLY A 16 -16.88 -7.01 40.41
C GLY A 16 -17.74 -7.27 39.17
N LYS A 17 -18.61 -8.28 39.20
CA LYS A 17 -19.52 -8.56 38.08
C LYS A 17 -20.66 -7.55 38.04
N LYS A 18 -20.90 -6.91 36.88
CA LYS A 18 -22.06 -6.02 36.67
C LYS A 18 -23.27 -6.83 36.21
N LYS A 19 -24.45 -6.50 36.74
CA LYS A 19 -25.73 -7.05 36.28
C LYS A 19 -26.22 -6.27 35.05
N ALA A 20 -26.65 -6.97 34.01
CA ALA A 20 -27.27 -6.34 32.86
C ALA A 20 -28.66 -5.80 33.25
N TRP A 21 -28.87 -4.50 33.06
CA TRP A 21 -30.13 -3.82 33.39
C TRP A 21 -31.03 -3.57 32.17
N ARG A 22 -30.48 -3.71 30.94
CA ARG A 22 -31.21 -3.55 29.68
C ARG A 22 -30.81 -4.61 28.65
N LYS A 23 -31.69 -4.84 27.68
CA LYS A 23 -31.40 -5.64 26.48
C LYS A 23 -30.50 -4.88 25.49
N LYS A 24 -29.90 -5.62 24.54
CA LYS A 24 -29.10 -5.06 23.44
C LYS A 24 -29.93 -4.04 22.62
N ARG A 25 -29.28 -3.02 22.06
CA ARG A 25 -29.91 -1.96 21.28
C ARG A 25 -29.32 -1.88 19.87
N LYS A 26 -30.10 -1.37 18.91
CA LYS A 26 -29.71 -1.30 17.49
C LYS A 26 -28.45 -0.45 17.26
N TYR A 27 -28.29 0.65 18.01
CA TYR A 27 -27.12 1.54 17.91
C TYR A 27 -25.83 0.93 18.52
N ASP A 28 -25.95 -0.10 19.37
CA ASP A 28 -24.80 -0.81 19.96
C ASP A 28 -24.30 -1.96 19.05
N MET A 29 -24.84 -2.11 17.84
CA MET A 29 -24.54 -3.25 16.98
C MET A 29 -23.11 -3.19 16.42
N GLY A 30 -22.39 -4.31 16.54
CA GLY A 30 -21.10 -4.53 15.89
C GLY A 30 -21.26 -5.19 14.52
N ILE A 31 -20.26 -5.02 13.66
CA ILE A 31 -20.15 -5.64 12.33
C ILE A 31 -18.97 -6.61 12.37
N GLN A 32 -19.07 -7.72 11.63
CA GLN A 32 -17.95 -8.65 11.45
C GLN A 32 -16.77 -7.93 10.76
N PRO A 33 -15.51 -8.28 11.10
CA PRO A 33 -14.36 -7.70 10.43
C PRO A 33 -14.35 -8.05 8.93
N ALA A 34 -13.91 -7.11 8.09
CA ALA A 34 -13.95 -7.26 6.64
C ALA A 34 -12.94 -8.30 6.09
N ASN A 35 -11.83 -8.54 6.80
CA ASN A 35 -10.78 -9.48 6.39
C ASN A 35 -10.38 -9.34 4.91
N THR A 36 -10.13 -8.11 4.47
CA THR A 36 -9.81 -7.78 3.07
C THR A 36 -8.56 -8.54 2.61
N LYS A 37 -8.71 -9.35 1.55
CA LYS A 37 -7.62 -10.12 0.95
C LYS A 37 -7.23 -9.52 -0.39
N ARG A 38 -5.97 -9.71 -0.79
CA ARG A 38 -5.55 -9.45 -2.17
C ARG A 38 -6.23 -10.47 -3.07
N ALA A 39 -7.11 -10.01 -3.95
CA ALA A 39 -7.75 -10.88 -4.93
C ALA A 39 -6.74 -11.30 -6.03
N PRO A 40 -6.77 -12.55 -6.51
CA PRO A 40 -6.00 -12.96 -7.69
C PRO A 40 -6.59 -12.39 -9.00
N ASN A 41 -7.86 -11.94 -8.99
CA ASN A 41 -8.54 -11.40 -10.16
C ASN A 41 -9.51 -10.28 -9.73
N THR A 42 -9.14 -9.02 -9.99
CA THR A 42 -10.02 -7.85 -9.81
C THR A 42 -11.01 -7.65 -10.97
N LYS A 43 -10.91 -8.47 -12.03
CA LYS A 43 -11.69 -8.38 -13.27
C LYS A 43 -13.21 -8.39 -13.06
N THR A 44 -13.72 -9.13 -12.08
CA THR A 44 -15.16 -9.42 -11.97
C THR A 44 -15.98 -8.39 -11.20
N HIS A 45 -15.36 -7.56 -10.34
CA HIS A 45 -16.11 -6.69 -9.43
C HIS A 45 -16.13 -5.21 -9.82
N TYR A 46 -15.12 -4.73 -10.54
CA TYR A 46 -14.99 -3.30 -10.86
C TYR A 46 -14.79 -3.01 -12.35
N GLY A 47 -14.64 -4.02 -13.20
CA GLY A 47 -14.52 -3.83 -14.66
C GLY A 47 -13.29 -3.03 -15.13
N VAL A 48 -12.37 -2.67 -14.22
CA VAL A 48 -11.15 -1.91 -14.53
C VAL A 48 -9.97 -2.87 -14.60
N GLU A 49 -9.30 -2.90 -15.74
CA GLU A 49 -8.06 -3.63 -15.93
C GLU A 49 -6.91 -2.93 -15.19
N ILE A 50 -6.45 -3.53 -14.10
CA ILE A 50 -5.26 -3.06 -13.38
C ILE A 50 -4.12 -4.04 -13.67
N GLY A 51 -3.14 -3.58 -14.45
CA GLY A 51 -1.78 -4.10 -14.51
C GLY A 51 -1.63 -5.51 -15.08
N HIS A 52 -1.26 -5.60 -16.36
CA HIS A 52 -0.66 -6.83 -16.89
C HIS A 52 0.67 -7.09 -16.18
N LYS A 53 0.77 -8.21 -15.46
CA LYS A 53 2.07 -8.85 -15.24
C LYS A 53 2.55 -9.35 -16.60
N LYS A 54 3.58 -8.72 -17.18
CA LYS A 54 4.43 -9.41 -18.17
C LYS A 54 4.92 -10.69 -17.49
N LYS A 55 4.41 -11.84 -17.91
CA LYS A 55 4.96 -13.14 -17.52
C LYS A 55 6.37 -13.18 -18.09
N SER A 56 7.37 -13.17 -17.22
CA SER A 56 8.69 -13.66 -17.58
C SER A 56 8.56 -15.15 -17.97
N ALA A 57 9.27 -15.52 -19.02
CA ALA A 57 9.49 -16.87 -19.55
C ALA A 57 8.45 -17.44 -20.53
N ALA A 58 8.47 -16.92 -21.76
CA ALA A 58 8.72 -17.76 -22.93
C ALA A 58 9.57 -16.94 -23.91
N LYS A 59 10.82 -17.38 -24.15
CA LYS A 59 11.71 -16.79 -25.16
C LYS A 59 10.96 -16.67 -26.48
N LYS A 60 10.84 -15.44 -26.97
CA LYS A 60 10.83 -15.15 -28.40
C LYS A 60 11.65 -13.89 -28.58
N ASP A 61 12.74 -14.06 -29.31
CA ASP A 61 13.65 -13.03 -29.78
C ASP A 61 12.89 -11.79 -30.26
N GLY A 62 13.32 -10.64 -29.76
CA GLY A 62 12.60 -9.39 -29.90
C GLY A 62 13.20 -8.38 -28.95
N GLU A 63 14.37 -7.89 -29.36
CA GLU A 63 14.96 -6.64 -28.92
C GLU A 63 13.89 -5.57 -28.71
N GLU A 64 13.67 -5.21 -27.45
CA GLU A 64 13.14 -3.92 -27.03
C GLU A 64 13.66 -3.73 -25.61
N ALA A 65 14.97 -3.43 -25.56
CA ALA A 65 15.50 -2.57 -24.54
C ALA A 65 14.56 -1.36 -24.41
N PRO A 66 14.34 -0.78 -23.21
CA PRO A 66 13.85 0.58 -23.18
C PRO A 66 14.81 1.36 -24.06
N GLU A 67 14.29 1.94 -25.15
CA GLU A 67 15.05 2.82 -26.02
C GLU A 67 15.90 3.70 -25.10
N ALA A 68 17.21 3.48 -25.16
CA ALA A 68 18.18 4.43 -24.70
C ALA A 68 17.72 5.74 -25.35
N GLY A 69 17.23 6.65 -24.50
CA GLY A 69 16.42 7.77 -24.92
C GLY A 69 16.99 8.37 -26.18
N THR A 70 16.16 8.50 -27.20
CA THR A 70 16.44 9.41 -28.30
C THR A 70 16.97 10.69 -27.67
N GLU A 71 18.25 10.98 -27.87
CA GLU A 71 18.88 12.21 -27.41
C GLU A 71 18.25 13.34 -28.24
N GLU A 72 17.03 13.71 -27.87
CA GLU A 72 16.37 14.87 -28.39
C GLU A 72 17.26 16.06 -28.07
N LYS A 73 17.63 16.83 -29.10
CA LYS A 73 18.44 18.03 -28.96
C LYS A 73 17.69 19.03 -28.07
N LYS A 74 17.97 19.00 -26.78
CA LYS A 74 17.44 19.93 -25.78
C LYS A 74 18.12 21.28 -25.95
N SER A 75 17.35 22.36 -25.78
CA SER A 75 17.92 23.70 -25.80
C SER A 75 18.87 23.92 -24.61
N ASN A 76 19.84 24.82 -24.77
CA ASN A 76 20.84 25.15 -23.74
C ASN A 76 20.20 25.58 -22.40
N HIS A 77 18.99 26.16 -22.43
CA HIS A 77 18.27 26.52 -21.21
C HIS A 77 17.77 25.28 -20.46
N VAL A 78 17.28 24.26 -21.17
CA VAL A 78 16.80 23.01 -20.57
C VAL A 78 17.97 22.23 -19.98
N GLN A 79 19.12 22.19 -20.66
CA GLN A 79 20.34 21.57 -20.14
C GLN A 79 20.78 22.21 -18.81
N ARG A 80 20.84 23.54 -18.76
CA ARG A 80 21.17 24.26 -17.51
C ARG A 80 20.17 24.00 -16.37
N LYS A 81 18.89 23.78 -16.68
CA LYS A 81 17.89 23.40 -15.67
C LYS A 81 18.12 21.99 -15.14
N LEU A 82 18.43 21.04 -16.03
CA LEU A 82 18.72 19.65 -15.66
C LEU A 82 19.98 19.57 -14.79
N GLU A 83 21.03 20.28 -15.16
CA GLU A 83 22.27 20.37 -14.38
C GLU A 83 22.01 20.91 -12.97
N LYS A 84 21.19 21.96 -12.85
CA LYS A 84 20.79 22.50 -11.53
C LYS A 84 20.00 21.48 -10.71
N HIS A 85 19.07 20.75 -11.32
CA HIS A 85 18.28 19.74 -10.60
C HIS A 85 19.10 18.50 -10.22
N GLN A 86 20.17 18.18 -10.96
CA GLN A 86 21.04 17.04 -10.69
C GLN A 86 21.93 17.25 -9.47
N GLN A 87 22.32 18.49 -9.16
CA GLN A 87 23.24 18.79 -8.06
C GLN A 87 22.74 18.30 -6.70
N ASP A 88 21.43 18.41 -6.44
CA ASP A 88 20.82 18.02 -5.16
C ASP A 88 20.18 16.62 -5.20
N ARG A 89 20.29 15.91 -6.32
CA ARG A 89 19.64 14.59 -6.49
C ARG A 89 20.42 13.50 -5.77
N LYS A 90 20.00 13.19 -4.55
CA LYS A 90 20.48 12.04 -3.77
C LYS A 90 19.36 10.99 -3.70
N ILE A 91 19.70 9.74 -3.97
CA ILE A 91 18.79 8.59 -3.88
C ILE A 91 19.38 7.61 -2.87
N ASP A 92 18.53 7.06 -2.01
CA ASP A 92 18.95 6.04 -1.05
C ASP A 92 19.31 4.72 -1.77
N PRO A 93 20.45 4.07 -1.45
CA PRO A 93 20.87 2.84 -2.11
C PRO A 93 19.83 1.70 -2.04
N HIS A 94 19.10 1.56 -0.93
CA HIS A 94 18.11 0.48 -0.79
C HIS A 94 16.88 0.73 -1.67
N VAL A 95 16.53 2.00 -1.90
CA VAL A 95 15.47 2.36 -2.84
C VAL A 95 15.90 2.05 -4.27
N GLU A 96 17.16 2.32 -4.64
CA GLU A 96 17.69 2.00 -5.98
C GLU A 96 17.64 0.49 -6.27
N GLU A 97 18.03 -0.35 -5.32
CA GLU A 97 17.94 -1.82 -5.44
C GLU A 97 16.49 -2.29 -5.66
N GLN A 98 15.52 -1.70 -4.96
CA GLN A 98 14.10 -2.04 -5.12
C GLN A 98 13.53 -1.57 -6.45
N VAL A 99 13.96 -0.40 -6.94
CA VAL A 99 13.60 0.10 -8.27
C VAL A 99 14.15 -0.85 -9.34
N ALA A 100 15.39 -1.32 -9.21
CA ALA A 100 15.99 -2.31 -10.12
C ALA A 100 15.22 -3.64 -10.11
N SER A 101 14.74 -4.08 -8.93
CA SER A 101 13.87 -5.25 -8.78
C SER A 101 12.45 -5.05 -9.34
N GLY A 102 12.05 -3.79 -9.59
CA GLY A 102 10.72 -3.41 -10.06
C GLY A 102 9.62 -3.56 -9.00
N ARG A 103 9.98 -3.68 -7.71
CA ARG A 103 9.05 -3.91 -6.60
C ARG A 103 9.49 -3.11 -5.38
N LEU A 104 8.69 -2.10 -5.06
CA LEU A 104 8.91 -1.21 -3.92
C LEU A 104 8.14 -1.70 -2.68
N LEU A 105 8.75 -1.54 -1.52
CA LEU A 105 8.08 -1.72 -0.24
C LEU A 105 7.28 -0.45 0.12
N ALA A 106 6.06 -0.66 0.60
CA ALA A 106 5.14 0.42 0.95
C ALA A 106 4.27 0.02 2.15
N THR A 107 3.81 1.02 2.90
CA THR A 107 2.87 0.82 4.01
C THR A 107 1.48 1.25 3.62
N ILE A 108 0.45 0.52 4.08
CA ILE A 108 -0.94 0.91 3.89
C ILE A 108 -1.35 1.81 5.06
N SER A 109 -1.61 3.09 4.78
CA SER A 109 -2.05 4.08 5.78
C SER A 109 -3.58 4.21 5.87
N SER A 110 -4.30 3.64 4.89
CA SER A 110 -5.77 3.64 4.84
C SER A 110 -6.41 2.46 5.60
N ARG A 111 -7.75 2.47 5.72
CA ARG A 111 -8.54 1.39 6.37
C ARG A 111 -9.48 0.70 5.38
N PRO A 112 -8.98 -0.27 4.58
CA PRO A 112 -9.73 -0.87 3.47
C PRO A 112 -11.10 -1.43 3.83
N GLY A 113 -11.25 -2.01 5.03
CA GLY A 113 -12.52 -2.55 5.50
C GLY A 113 -13.60 -1.49 5.81
N GLN A 114 -13.27 -0.20 5.75
CA GLN A 114 -14.20 0.91 5.94
C GLN A 114 -14.30 1.77 4.67
N CYS A 115 -13.16 2.13 4.07
CA CYS A 115 -13.12 3.02 2.90
C CYS A 115 -13.06 2.31 1.54
N GLY A 116 -12.86 0.99 1.51
CA GLY A 116 -12.74 0.22 0.26
C GLY A 116 -11.47 0.52 -0.55
N ARG A 117 -10.50 1.25 0.01
CA ARG A 117 -9.24 1.65 -0.66
C ARG A 117 -8.03 1.20 0.14
N ALA A 118 -6.95 0.89 -0.55
CA ALA A 118 -5.66 0.46 0.02
C ALA A 118 -4.55 1.44 -0.37
N ASN A 119 -4.74 2.72 -0.02
CA ASN A 119 -3.77 3.78 -0.21
C ASN A 119 -2.69 3.74 0.87
N GLY A 120 -1.52 4.29 0.54
CA GLY A 120 -0.31 4.19 1.33
C GLY A 120 0.81 5.10 0.82
N TYR A 121 2.00 4.96 1.39
CA TYR A 121 3.22 5.64 0.95
C TYR A 121 4.39 4.65 0.87
N ILE A 122 5.40 5.01 0.08
CA ILE A 122 6.62 4.20 -0.12
C ILE A 122 7.50 4.32 1.12
N LEU A 123 8.12 3.21 1.53
CA LEU A 123 9.07 3.23 2.64
C LEU A 123 10.41 3.79 2.17
N GLU A 124 10.94 4.74 2.93
CA GLU A 124 12.20 5.42 2.63
C GLU A 124 13.09 5.47 3.90
N ASP A 125 14.40 5.69 3.70
CA ASP A 125 15.40 5.92 4.73
C ASP A 125 15.35 4.91 5.91
N LYS A 126 15.34 5.44 7.14
CA LYS A 126 15.34 4.67 8.40
C LYS A 126 14.09 3.81 8.57
N GLU A 127 12.95 4.24 8.04
CA GLU A 127 11.73 3.42 8.10
C GLU A 127 11.92 2.17 7.24
N LEU A 128 12.47 2.33 6.04
CA LEU A 128 12.77 1.21 5.16
C LEU A 128 13.76 0.24 5.79
N GLU A 129 14.88 0.75 6.34
CA GLU A 129 15.86 -0.09 7.04
C GLU A 129 15.24 -0.88 8.20
N PHE A 130 14.37 -0.25 8.98
CA PHE A 130 13.71 -0.89 10.12
C PHE A 130 12.81 -2.05 9.70
N TYR A 131 12.01 -1.85 8.64
CA TYR A 131 11.12 -2.91 8.14
C TYR A 131 11.90 -4.00 7.40
N MET A 132 12.96 -3.66 6.67
CA MET A 132 13.83 -4.67 6.04
C MET A 132 14.51 -5.57 7.07
N LYS A 133 14.94 -5.04 8.23
CA LYS A 133 15.52 -5.84 9.32
C LYS A 133 14.52 -6.76 10.02
N LYS A 134 13.21 -6.49 9.90
CA LYS A 134 12.15 -7.25 10.55
C LYS A 134 11.51 -8.33 9.66
N LEU A 135 11.72 -8.23 8.35
CA LEU A 135 11.27 -9.20 7.35
C LEU A 135 12.24 -10.38 7.28
#